data_AF-A0A382L6G8-F1
#
_entry.id   AF-A0A382L6G8-F1
#
_cell.length_a   1.000
_cell.length_b   1.000
_cell.length_c   1.000
_cell.angle_alpha   90.00
_cell.angle_beta   90.00
_cell.angle_gamma   90.00
#
_symmetry.space_group_name_H-M   'P 1'
#
loop_
_entity.id
_entity.type
_entity.pdbx_description
1 polymer ?
#
loop_
_entity_poly.entity_id
_entity_poly.type
_entity_poly.pdbx_seq_one_letter_code
_entity_poly.pdbx_strand_id
1 'polypeptide(L)'
;MRIGTAVHQMAEFYLSNYIIKLKDEDKKIVDTFNRLRFLLGNINNIVGNEIALYSDLLRVAGTADCIAEYNGVLSVIDFKTSRKPKKEVWIDDYYMQTFAYKLMFEE
;
A
#
# COMPACT_ATOMS: atom_id res chain seq x y z
N MET A 1 -7.89 -8.52 14.37
CA MET A 1 -7.29 -7.53 13.46
C MET A 1 -8.35 -7.09 12.44
N ARG A 2 -8.39 -5.82 12.01
CA ARG A 2 -9.30 -5.39 10.93
C ARG A 2 -8.77 -5.95 9.60
N ILE A 3 -9.67 -6.30 8.67
CA ILE A 3 -9.29 -6.93 7.37
C ILE A 3 -8.26 -6.07 6.62
N GLY A 4 -8.45 -4.74 6.56
CA GLY A 4 -7.51 -3.84 5.89
C GLY A 4 -6.10 -3.93 6.47
N THR A 5 -5.95 -3.82 7.79
CA THR A 5 -4.66 -3.94 8.48
C THR A 5 -3.97 -5.26 8.20
N ALA A 6 -4.72 -6.38 8.21
CA ALA A 6 -4.15 -7.69 7.91
C ALA A 6 -3.66 -7.76 6.46
N VAL A 7 -4.42 -7.23 5.50
CA VAL A 7 -4.04 -7.24 4.08
C VAL A 7 -2.79 -6.38 3.82
N HIS A 8 -2.64 -5.23 4.50
CA HIS A 8 -1.41 -4.41 4.37
C HIS A 8 -0.19 -5.18 4.89
N GLN A 9 -0.31 -5.80 6.08
CA GLN A 9 0.76 -6.61 6.65
C GLN A 9 1.15 -7.79 5.73
N MET A 10 0.17 -8.45 5.11
CA MET A 10 0.45 -9.52 4.15
C MET A 10 1.13 -9.00 2.88
N ALA A 11 0.75 -7.82 2.40
CA ALA A 11 1.40 -7.18 1.25
C ALA A 11 2.86 -6.83 1.57
N GLU A 12 3.12 -6.26 2.75
CA GLU A 12 4.47 -5.98 3.26
C GLU A 12 5.32 -7.26 3.31
N PHE A 13 4.78 -8.33 3.92
CA PHE A 13 5.48 -9.61 4.00
C PHE A 13 5.75 -10.21 2.62
N TYR A 14 4.80 -10.07 1.69
CA TYR A 14 4.94 -10.58 0.34
C TYR A 14 6.05 -9.86 -0.42
N LEU A 15 6.05 -8.53 -0.36
CA LEU A 15 7.05 -7.67 -1.01
C LEU A 15 8.44 -7.82 -0.37
N SER A 16 8.49 -8.13 0.92
CA SER A 16 9.72 -8.41 1.66
C SER A 16 10.23 -9.85 1.53
N ASN A 17 9.58 -10.68 0.70
CA ASN A 17 9.91 -12.10 0.50
C ASN A 17 9.84 -12.96 1.78
N TYR A 18 9.05 -12.56 2.77
CA TYR A 18 8.81 -13.40 3.95
C TYR A 18 7.91 -14.58 3.62
N ILE A 19 8.13 -15.71 4.29
CA ILE A 19 7.28 -16.90 4.15
C ILE A 19 5.95 -16.64 4.88
N ILE A 20 4.90 -16.38 4.11
CA ILE A 20 3.55 -16.16 4.65
C ILE A 20 2.83 -17.51 4.82
N LYS A 21 2.50 -17.88 6.05
CA LYS A 21 1.64 -19.04 6.35
C LYS A 21 0.18 -18.61 6.45
N LEU A 22 -0.52 -18.66 5.31
CA LEU A 22 -1.93 -18.27 5.20
C LEU A 22 -2.94 -19.25 5.84
N LYS A 23 -2.49 -20.44 6.25
CA LYS A 23 -3.38 -21.55 6.67
C LYS A 23 -4.20 -21.25 7.92
N ASP A 24 -3.66 -20.42 8.81
CA ASP A 24 -4.29 -20.11 10.10
C ASP A 24 -5.06 -18.77 10.07
N GLU A 25 -5.09 -18.09 8.92
CA GLU A 25 -5.80 -16.81 8.76
C GLU A 25 -7.26 -16.98 8.34
N ASP A 26 -8.08 -15.99 8.66
CA ASP A 26 -9.47 -15.93 8.21
C ASP A 26 -9.53 -15.97 6.68
N LYS A 27 -10.31 -16.90 6.13
CA LYS A 27 -10.53 -17.07 4.68
C LYS A 27 -10.81 -15.74 3.97
N LYS A 28 -11.56 -14.82 4.60
CA LYS A 28 -11.87 -13.51 4.01
C LYS A 28 -10.62 -12.63 3.82
N ILE A 29 -9.67 -12.70 4.74
CA ILE A 29 -8.41 -11.96 4.66
C ILE A 29 -7.58 -12.52 3.51
N VAL A 30 -7.42 -13.86 3.47
CA VAL A 30 -6.70 -14.56 2.41
C VAL A 30 -7.30 -14.28 1.03
N ASP A 31 -8.62 -14.36 0.89
CA ASP A 31 -9.31 -14.07 -0.37
C ASP A 31 -9.13 -12.61 -0.80
N THR A 32 -9.13 -11.67 0.15
CA THR A 32 -8.92 -10.25 -0.14
C THR A 32 -7.48 -9.99 -0.56
N PHE A 33 -6.51 -10.56 0.14
CA PHE A 33 -5.09 -10.47 -0.20
C PHE A 33 -4.79 -11.10 -1.57
N ASN A 34 -5.35 -12.27 -1.87
CA ASN A 34 -5.11 -12.92 -3.17
C ASN A 34 -5.60 -12.08 -4.36
N ARG A 35 -6.63 -11.24 -4.19
CA ARG A 35 -7.04 -10.27 -5.23
C ARG A 35 -6.00 -9.19 -5.46
N LEU A 36 -5.35 -8.71 -4.39
CA LEU A 36 -4.28 -7.72 -4.44
C LEU A 36 -2.97 -8.32 -4.96
N ARG A 37 -2.67 -9.57 -4.57
CA ARG A 37 -1.38 -10.26 -4.82
C ARG A 37 -0.96 -10.25 -6.28
N PHE A 38 -1.89 -10.37 -7.22
CA PHE A 38 -1.56 -10.32 -8.65
C PHE A 38 -1.03 -8.96 -9.10
N LEU A 39 -1.53 -7.86 -8.49
CA LEU A 39 -1.05 -6.51 -8.76
C LEU A 39 0.31 -6.22 -8.11
N LEU A 40 0.63 -6.90 -7.00
CA LEU A 40 1.93 -6.78 -6.33
C LEU A 40 3.08 -7.30 -7.21
N GLY A 41 2.80 -8.16 -8.20
CA GLY A 41 3.81 -8.62 -9.17
C GLY A 41 4.33 -7.52 -10.11
N ASN A 42 3.65 -6.38 -10.17
CA ASN A 42 4.10 -5.21 -10.94
C ASN A 42 5.08 -4.31 -10.15
N ILE A 43 5.32 -4.63 -8.88
CA ILE A 43 6.20 -3.87 -7.98
C ILE A 43 7.60 -4.46 -8.03
N ASN A 44 8.60 -3.60 -8.24
CA ASN A 44 10.02 -3.96 -8.19
C ASN A 44 10.85 -2.80 -7.63
N ASN A 45 12.16 -3.00 -7.43
CA ASN A 45 13.10 -1.96 -6.97
C ASN A 45 12.55 -1.18 -5.76
N ILE A 46 12.19 -1.93 -4.71
CA ILE A 46 11.54 -1.39 -3.52
C ILE A 46 12.50 -0.45 -2.78
N VAL A 47 12.08 0.80 -2.58
CA VAL A 47 12.76 1.78 -1.73
C VAL A 47 12.47 1.46 -0.26
N GLY A 48 11.22 1.14 0.05
CA GLY A 48 10.83 0.66 1.38
C GLY A 48 9.32 0.43 1.50
N ASN A 49 8.94 -0.26 2.58
CA ASN A 49 7.55 -0.49 2.99
C ASN A 49 7.33 0.18 4.36
N GLU A 50 6.11 0.64 4.63
CA GLU A 50 5.73 1.33 5.88
C GLU A 50 6.71 2.48 6.24
N ILE A 51 7.02 3.33 5.25
CA ILE A 51 8.01 4.40 5.39
C ILE A 51 7.38 5.60 6.08
N ALA A 52 7.94 5.98 7.24
CA ALA A 52 7.58 7.23 7.90
C ALA A 52 8.13 8.44 7.12
N LEU A 53 7.26 9.39 6.81
CA LEU A 53 7.54 10.59 6.03
C LEU A 53 7.03 11.83 6.78
N TYR A 54 7.67 12.96 6.54
CA TYR A 54 7.29 14.25 7.12
C TYR A 54 7.57 15.36 6.12
N SER A 55 6.63 16.30 5.98
CA SER A 55 6.83 17.51 5.19
C SER A 55 7.09 18.69 6.12
N ASP A 56 8.22 19.36 5.92
CA ASP A 56 8.54 20.61 6.60
C ASP A 56 7.63 21.76 6.13
N LEU A 57 7.23 21.74 4.86
CA LEU A 57 6.34 22.74 4.28
C LEU A 57 4.93 22.65 4.86
N LEU A 58 4.34 21.46 4.87
CA LEU A 58 2.98 21.24 5.35
C LEU A 58 2.91 21.05 6.87
N ARG A 59 4.04 20.77 7.53
CA ARG A 59 4.12 20.41 8.95
C ARG A 59 3.25 19.20 9.30
N VAL A 60 3.21 18.22 8.40
CA VAL A 60 2.42 16.98 8.54
C VAL A 60 3.33 15.77 8.33
N ALA A 61 3.10 14.73 9.13
CA ALA A 61 3.74 13.42 8.98
C ALA A 61 2.72 12.34 8.63
N GLY A 62 3.20 11.27 8.02
CA GLY A 62 2.43 10.05 7.81
C GLY A 62 3.32 8.89 7.42
N THR A 63 2.70 7.74 7.16
CA THR A 63 3.41 6.52 6.77
C THR A 63 2.89 6.06 5.42
N ALA A 64 3.78 5.95 4.43
CA ALA A 64 3.45 5.41 3.13
C ALA A 64 3.52 3.88 3.17
N ASP A 65 2.50 3.20 2.62
CA ASP A 65 2.47 1.73 2.60
C ASP A 65 3.69 1.15 1.86
N CYS A 66 4.01 1.69 0.68
CA CYS A 66 5.15 1.25 -0.13
C CYS A 66 5.64 2.37 -1.06
N ILE A 67 6.95 2.51 -1.19
CA ILE A 67 7.60 3.31 -2.25
C ILE A 67 8.51 2.38 -3.03
N ALA A 68 8.25 2.28 -4.34
CA ALA A 68 8.91 1.32 -5.22
C ALA A 68 8.65 1.68 -6.69
N GLU A 69 9.26 0.95 -7.62
CA GLU A 69 8.87 1.03 -9.03
C GLU A 69 7.62 0.19 -9.29
N TYR A 70 6.54 0.83 -9.75
CA TYR A 70 5.37 0.16 -10.29
C TYR A 70 5.45 0.15 -11.81
N ASN A 71 5.58 -1.02 -12.43
CA ASN A 71 5.81 -1.15 -13.88
C ASN A 71 6.99 -0.28 -14.39
N GLY A 72 8.08 -0.22 -13.61
CA GLY A 72 9.29 0.52 -13.95
C GLY A 72 9.24 2.03 -13.70
N VAL A 73 8.19 2.54 -13.05
CA VAL A 73 8.06 3.96 -12.67
C VAL A 73 8.07 4.10 -11.15
N LEU A 74 9.03 4.86 -10.61
CA LEU A 74 9.10 5.16 -9.18
C LEU A 74 7.79 5.82 -8.72
N SER A 75 7.11 5.17 -7.78
CA SER A 75 5.75 5.48 -7.39
C SER A 75 5.58 5.38 -5.88
N VAL A 76 4.75 6.26 -5.32
CA VAL A 76 4.09 6.01 -4.04
C VAL A 76 2.93 5.06 -4.29
N ILE A 77 2.90 3.94 -3.58
CA ILE A 77 1.91 2.88 -3.74
C ILE A 77 1.15 2.76 -2.42
N ASP A 78 -0.17 2.96 -2.49
CA ASP A 78 -1.09 2.86 -1.36
C ASP A 78 -2.06 1.71 -1.61
N PHE A 79 -2.09 0.74 -0.71
CA PHE A 79 -2.95 -0.44 -0.82
C PHE A 79 -4.34 -0.10 -0.29
N LYS A 80 -5.38 -0.42 -1.07
CA LYS A 80 -6.77 -0.19 -0.67
C LYS A 80 -7.59 -1.46 -0.78
N THR A 81 -8.34 -1.73 0.27
CA THR A 81 -9.39 -2.76 0.27
C THR A 81 -10.75 -2.08 0.37
N SER A 82 -11.72 -2.53 -0.44
CA SER A 82 -13.09 -2.00 -0.39
C SER A 82 -14.10 -3.11 -0.59
N ARG A 83 -15.22 -3.03 0.15
CA ARG A 83 -16.37 -3.94 -0.03
C ARG A 83 -17.25 -3.54 -1.20
N LYS A 84 -17.19 -2.26 -1.62
CA LYS A 84 -18.00 -1.70 -2.69
C LYS A 84 -17.09 -1.28 -3.85
N PRO A 85 -17.52 -1.42 -5.11
CA PRO A 85 -16.83 -0.80 -6.24
C PRO A 85 -16.63 0.69 -5.98
N LYS A 86 -15.48 1.21 -6.40
CA LYS A 86 -15.14 2.62 -6.32
C LYS A 86 -15.19 3.23 -7.71
N LYS A 87 -15.66 4.47 -7.78
CA LYS A 87 -15.55 5.32 -8.97
C LYS A 87 -14.50 6.38 -8.68
N GLU A 88 -13.82 6.82 -9.71
CA GLU A 88 -12.78 7.85 -9.64
C GLU A 88 -13.27 9.10 -8.91
N VAL A 89 -14.47 9.59 -9.25
CA VAL A 89 -15.12 10.75 -8.60
C VAL A 89 -15.48 10.55 -7.12
N TRP A 90 -15.22 9.39 -6.53
CA TRP A 90 -15.46 9.08 -5.11
C TRP A 90 -14.19 8.89 -4.31
N ILE A 91 -13.02 9.03 -4.93
CA ILE A 91 -11.71 8.69 -4.32
C ILE A 91 -10.71 9.84 -4.44
N ASP A 92 -11.17 11.08 -4.50
CA ASP A 92 -10.32 12.28 -4.48
C ASP A 92 -9.38 12.27 -3.27
N ASP A 93 -9.84 11.74 -2.14
CA ASP A 93 -9.04 11.56 -0.92
C ASP A 93 -7.85 10.61 -1.11
N TYR A 94 -7.94 9.62 -2.00
CA TYR A 94 -6.84 8.68 -2.28
C TYR A 94 -5.73 9.39 -3.08
N TYR A 95 -6.12 10.23 -4.03
CA TYR A 95 -5.17 11.06 -4.78
C TYR A 95 -4.50 12.10 -3.88
N MET A 96 -5.25 12.72 -2.98
CA MET A 96 -4.69 13.65 -1.99
C MET A 96 -3.66 12.97 -1.07
N GLN A 97 -3.95 11.76 -0.59
CA GLN A 97 -3.03 11.01 0.27
C GLN A 97 -1.73 10.67 -0.46
N THR A 98 -1.82 10.09 -1.65
CA THR A 98 -0.63 9.70 -2.44
C THR A 98 0.18 10.92 -2.90
N PHE A 99 -0.47 12.04 -3.22
CA PHE A 99 0.20 13.30 -3.51
C PHE A 99 0.95 13.86 -2.29
N ALA A 100 0.32 13.82 -1.11
CA ALA A 100 0.97 14.28 0.12
C ALA A 100 2.24 13.47 0.43
N TYR A 101 2.18 12.14 0.30
CA TYR A 101 3.35 11.29 0.48
C TYR A 101 4.43 11.50 -0.59
N LYS A 102 4.03 11.74 -1.85
CA LYS A 102 4.98 12.11 -2.90
C LYS A 102 5.73 13.38 -2.53
N LEU A 103 5.01 14.42 -2.09
CA LEU A 103 5.60 15.69 -1.67
C LEU A 103 6.57 15.47 -0.50
N MET A 104 6.16 14.74 0.54
CA MET A 104 7.02 14.45 1.70
C MET A 104 8.27 13.63 1.34
N PHE A 105 8.21 12.80 0.29
CA PHE A 105 9.34 11.98 -0.15
C PHE A 105 10.33 12.76 -1.03
N GLU A 106 9.88 13.81 -1.70
CA GLU A 106 10.72 14.68 -2.55
C GLU A 106 11.37 15.84 -1.77
N GLU A 107 10.90 16.14 -0.55
CA GLU A 107 11.50 17.08 0.40
C GLU A 107 12.77 16.52 1.06
#